data_AF-A0A524LFX5-F1
#
_entry.id   AF-A0A524LFX5-F1
#
_cell.length_a   1.000
_cell.length_b   1.000
_cell.length_c   1.000
_cell.angle_alpha   90.00
_cell.angle_beta   90.00
_cell.angle_gamma   90.00
#
_symmetry.space_group_name_H-M   'P 1'
#
loop_
_entity.id
_entity.type
_entity.pdbx_description
1 polymer ?
#
loop_
_entity_poly.entity_id
_entity_poly.type
_entity_poly.pdbx_seq_one_letter_code
_entity_poly.pdbx_strand_id
1 'polypeptide(L)'
;MQPDLGKSLWQVANSFIPYTLLLAAMYFSLGISYWLTLGLAVPAGGFMVRIFIIFHDCGHGSFFKSRRANTILGFIAGVITFTPYHHWTHKHAIHHATSGDLDRRGMGDIWTLTVKEYLGLSKRERFTYHLFRNPFVMLLIGPVYMFLFYNRFVTGKASAQERHYVYATNLGILALATAVSALIGIEAYLLIQLPVITLGGIAGVWLFYVQHQFDGVYWERNAEWDYQQAAIHGSSFYKLPKVLQWFSGNIGFHHVHHLSSRIPNYHLESCHKEVPVFKNIKPLSMADSLKCIKHRLWDEENNRLVGYDNVNV
;
A
#
# COMPACT_ATOMS: atom_id res chain seq x y z
N MET A 1 -11.55 -13.85 14.18
CA MET A 1 -11.10 -13.00 15.32
C MET A 1 -11.78 -11.64 15.18
N GLN A 2 -12.23 -11.02 16.29
CA GLN A 2 -13.06 -9.79 16.28
C GLN A 2 -12.26 -8.57 16.77
N PRO A 3 -12.61 -7.33 16.35
CA PRO A 3 -11.94 -6.14 16.85
C PRO A 3 -12.08 -5.96 18.35
N ASP A 4 -10.97 -5.55 18.96
CA ASP A 4 -10.83 -5.20 20.37
C ASP A 4 -10.60 -3.69 20.50
N LEU A 5 -11.48 -3.02 21.26
CA LEU A 5 -11.46 -1.57 21.37
C LEU A 5 -10.16 -1.05 22.01
N GLY A 6 -9.65 -1.73 23.03
CA GLY A 6 -8.42 -1.34 23.72
C GLY A 6 -7.21 -1.41 22.80
N LYS A 7 -7.07 -2.50 22.05
CA LYS A 7 -6.01 -2.67 21.04
C LYS A 7 -6.11 -1.64 19.93
N SER A 8 -7.30 -1.38 19.41
CA SER A 8 -7.51 -0.40 18.35
C SER A 8 -7.17 1.02 18.83
N LEU A 9 -7.66 1.44 20.00
CA LEU A 9 -7.32 2.75 20.57
C LEU A 9 -5.83 2.89 20.88
N TRP A 10 -5.20 1.82 21.39
CA TRP A 10 -3.76 1.81 21.61
C TRP A 10 -2.98 1.98 20.32
N GLN A 11 -3.39 1.31 19.23
CA GLN A 11 -2.75 1.50 17.93
C GLN A 11 -2.94 2.92 17.37
N VAL A 12 -4.09 3.55 17.59
CA VAL A 12 -4.29 4.97 17.24
C VAL A 12 -3.32 5.84 18.03
N ALA A 13 -3.29 5.70 19.36
CA ALA A 13 -2.42 6.49 20.22
C ALA A 13 -0.94 6.29 19.86
N ASN A 14 -0.49 5.05 19.75
CA ASN A 14 0.92 4.72 19.49
C ASN A 14 1.36 4.91 18.03
N SER A 15 0.48 5.37 17.14
CA SER A 15 0.82 5.71 15.75
C SER A 15 0.71 7.22 15.50
N PHE A 16 -0.42 7.82 15.89
CA PHE A 16 -0.69 9.24 15.60
C PHE A 16 0.09 10.17 16.52
N ILE A 17 0.25 9.84 17.81
CA ILE A 17 1.01 10.69 18.74
C ILE A 17 2.49 10.75 18.34
N PRO A 18 3.21 9.62 18.17
CA PRO A 18 4.61 9.68 17.76
C PRO A 18 4.82 10.30 16.38
N TYR A 19 3.91 10.07 15.42
CA TYR A 19 3.96 10.74 14.12
C TYR A 19 3.95 12.26 14.27
N THR A 20 2.98 12.81 15.01
CA THR A 20 2.88 14.25 15.24
C THR A 20 4.10 14.80 16.00
N LEU A 21 4.59 14.08 17.01
CA LEU A 21 5.79 14.47 17.74
C LEU A 21 7.04 14.47 16.85
N LEU A 22 7.16 13.51 15.93
CA LEU A 22 8.24 13.47 14.94
C LEU A 22 8.17 14.65 13.97
N LEU A 23 6.96 15.02 13.50
CA LEU A 23 6.81 16.21 12.65
C LEU A 23 7.22 17.49 13.39
N ALA A 24 6.87 17.61 14.67
CA ALA A 24 7.31 18.74 15.50
C ALA A 24 8.84 18.74 15.69
N ALA A 25 9.44 17.58 15.97
CA ALA A 25 10.89 17.43 16.08
C ALA A 25 11.60 17.79 14.76
N MET A 26 11.05 17.38 13.63
CA MET A 26 11.53 17.72 12.29
C MET A 26 11.51 19.23 12.03
N TYR A 27 10.50 19.94 12.53
CA TYR A 27 10.44 21.41 12.43
C TYR A 27 11.58 22.06 13.22
N PHE A 28 11.77 21.68 14.49
CA PHE A 28 12.87 22.23 15.28
C PHE A 28 14.25 21.85 14.73
N SER A 29 14.39 20.68 14.10
CA SER A 29 15.67 20.28 13.49
C SER A 29 16.03 21.06 12.22
N LEU A 30 15.07 21.74 11.56
CA LEU A 30 15.39 22.61 10.41
C LEU A 30 16.36 23.72 10.78
N GLY A 31 16.27 24.27 12.00
CA GLY A 31 17.20 25.28 12.51
C GLY A 31 18.57 24.74 12.91
N ILE A 32 18.76 23.42 12.92
CA ILE A 32 20.01 22.76 13.30
C ILE A 32 20.72 22.19 12.07
N SER A 33 20.04 21.32 11.32
CA SER A 33 20.57 20.67 10.13
C SER A 33 19.45 20.00 9.34
N TYR A 34 19.38 20.30 8.05
CA TYR A 34 18.41 19.62 7.18
C TYR A 34 18.68 18.11 7.07
N TRP A 35 19.92 17.66 7.21
CA TRP A 35 20.24 16.23 7.25
C TRP A 35 19.64 15.53 8.48
N LEU A 36 19.58 16.22 9.62
CA LEU A 36 18.89 15.70 10.80
C LEU A 36 17.38 15.59 10.54
N THR A 37 16.77 16.59 9.90
CA THR A 37 15.37 16.54 9.46
C THR A 37 15.12 15.35 8.53
N LEU A 38 15.99 15.12 7.54
CA LEU A 38 15.89 13.97 6.64
C LEU A 38 16.07 12.63 7.38
N GLY A 39 16.94 12.57 8.39
CA GLY A 39 17.07 11.40 9.26
C GLY A 39 15.80 11.09 10.03
N LEU A 40 15.12 12.11 10.57
CA LEU A 40 13.83 11.99 11.25
C LEU A 40 12.67 11.66 10.29
N ALA A 41 12.80 11.99 9.00
CA ALA A 41 11.81 11.64 7.99
C ALA A 41 11.67 10.12 7.80
N VAL A 42 12.71 9.32 8.10
CA VAL A 42 12.69 7.86 8.00
C VAL A 42 11.68 7.23 8.97
N PRO A 43 11.78 7.42 10.30
CA PRO A 43 10.76 6.91 11.22
C PRO A 43 9.39 7.57 11.00
N ALA A 44 9.33 8.85 10.61
CA ALA A 44 8.07 9.52 10.28
C ALA A 44 7.36 8.85 9.09
N GLY A 45 8.10 8.49 8.03
CA GLY A 45 7.60 7.71 6.91
C GLY A 45 7.12 6.31 7.34
N GLY A 46 7.85 5.66 8.25
CA GLY A 46 7.41 4.40 8.87
C GLY A 46 6.08 4.54 9.61
N PHE A 47 5.89 5.61 10.38
CA PHE A 47 4.62 5.91 11.04
C PHE A 47 3.50 6.25 10.05
N MET A 48 3.81 6.95 8.95
CA MET A 48 2.84 7.21 7.89
C MET A 48 2.35 5.90 7.26
N VAL A 49 3.24 4.92 7.02
CA VAL A 49 2.85 3.55 6.61
C VAL A 49 1.95 2.91 7.66
N ARG A 50 2.29 3.00 8.94
CA ARG A 50 1.46 2.43 10.02
C ARG A 50 0.06 3.05 10.07
N ILE A 51 -0.04 4.37 9.92
CA ILE A 51 -1.32 5.09 9.81
C ILE A 51 -2.10 4.63 8.57
N PHE A 52 -1.41 4.38 7.45
CA PHE A 52 -2.02 3.82 6.26
C PHE A 52 -2.58 2.40 6.50
N ILE A 53 -1.92 1.57 7.31
CA ILE A 53 -2.45 0.24 7.67
C ILE A 53 -3.69 0.34 8.58
N ILE A 54 -3.74 1.31 9.49
CA ILE A 54 -4.95 1.59 10.28
C ILE A 54 -6.09 2.07 9.36
N PHE A 55 -5.79 2.99 8.44
CA PHE A 55 -6.70 3.43 7.38
C PHE A 55 -7.26 2.26 6.57
N HIS A 56 -6.39 1.34 6.18
CA HIS A 56 -6.71 0.14 5.42
C HIS A 56 -7.69 -0.78 6.18
N ASP A 57 -7.40 -1.08 7.45
CA ASP A 57 -8.28 -1.91 8.30
C ASP A 57 -9.64 -1.22 8.54
N CYS A 58 -9.65 0.10 8.68
CA CYS A 58 -10.90 0.86 8.71
C CYS A 58 -11.70 0.66 7.42
N GLY A 59 -11.05 0.66 6.25
CA GLY A 59 -11.68 0.41 4.95
C GLY A 59 -12.39 -0.94 4.86
N HIS A 60 -11.80 -1.97 5.48
CA HIS A 60 -12.42 -3.29 5.62
C HIS A 60 -13.49 -3.37 6.72
N GLY A 61 -13.60 -2.33 7.54
CA GLY A 61 -14.44 -2.31 8.73
C GLY A 61 -13.95 -3.27 9.82
N SER A 62 -12.67 -3.67 9.78
CA SER A 62 -12.08 -4.63 10.71
C SER A 62 -11.49 -3.97 11.94
N PHE A 63 -11.12 -2.69 11.88
CA PHE A 63 -10.39 -2.03 12.96
C PHE A 63 -11.24 -1.76 14.20
N PHE A 64 -12.49 -1.31 14.03
CA PHE A 64 -13.48 -1.16 15.11
C PHE A 64 -14.73 -1.99 14.86
N LYS A 65 -15.47 -2.33 15.93
CA LYS A 65 -16.84 -2.87 15.80
C LYS A 65 -17.81 -1.87 15.15
N SER A 66 -17.63 -0.58 15.41
CA SER A 66 -18.49 0.49 14.87
C SER A 66 -18.07 0.88 13.46
N ARG A 67 -18.97 0.68 12.49
CA ARG A 67 -18.77 1.14 11.11
C ARG A 67 -18.54 2.66 11.04
N ARG A 68 -19.25 3.44 11.86
CA ARG A 68 -19.08 4.90 11.92
C ARG A 68 -17.68 5.27 12.41
N ALA A 69 -17.16 4.60 13.44
CA ALA A 69 -15.82 4.84 13.94
C ALA A 69 -14.75 4.53 12.89
N ASN A 70 -14.89 3.41 12.17
CA ASN A 70 -14.01 3.08 11.05
C ASN A 70 -14.06 4.15 9.96
N THR A 71 -15.24 4.60 9.56
CA THR A 71 -15.37 5.64 8.54
C THR A 71 -14.72 6.96 8.95
N ILE A 72 -14.93 7.40 10.20
CA ILE A 72 -14.35 8.66 10.69
C ILE A 72 -12.83 8.57 10.75
N LEU A 73 -12.29 7.53 11.41
CA LEU A 73 -10.85 7.38 11.54
C LEU A 73 -10.18 7.15 10.18
N GLY A 74 -10.79 6.33 9.32
CA GLY A 74 -10.32 6.08 7.97
C GLY A 74 -10.27 7.36 7.13
N PHE A 75 -11.27 8.23 7.23
CA PHE A 75 -11.22 9.53 6.56
C PHE A 75 -10.07 10.42 7.08
N ILE A 76 -9.92 10.54 8.40
CA ILE A 76 -8.83 11.34 9.02
C ILE A 76 -7.46 10.80 8.61
N ALA A 77 -7.26 9.49 8.69
CA ALA A 77 -6.04 8.81 8.29
C ALA A 77 -5.79 8.95 6.77
N GLY A 78 -6.85 9.00 5.96
CA GLY A 78 -6.77 9.24 4.52
C GLY A 78 -6.29 10.67 4.19
N VAL A 79 -6.72 11.67 4.95
CA VAL A 79 -6.18 13.04 4.83
C VAL A 79 -4.70 13.06 5.17
N ILE A 80 -4.29 12.45 6.29
CA ILE A 80 -2.87 12.41 6.72
C ILE A 80 -2.00 11.67 5.71
N THR A 81 -2.50 10.58 5.12
CA THR A 81 -1.77 9.74 4.17
C THR A 81 -1.99 10.12 2.70
N PHE A 82 -2.64 11.27 2.43
CA PHE A 82 -2.88 11.77 1.08
C PHE A 82 -3.64 10.77 0.18
N THR A 83 -4.59 10.03 0.76
CA THR A 83 -5.34 8.95 0.11
C THR A 83 -6.86 9.11 0.32
N PRO A 84 -7.67 9.20 -0.75
CA PRO A 84 -9.12 9.36 -0.63
C PRO A 84 -9.79 8.08 -0.11
N TYR A 85 -10.19 8.09 1.17
CA TYR A 85 -10.61 6.89 1.92
C TYR A 85 -11.66 6.03 1.22
N HIS A 86 -12.81 6.61 0.87
CA HIS A 86 -13.89 5.82 0.27
C HIS A 86 -13.56 5.33 -1.15
N HIS A 87 -12.91 6.17 -1.95
CA HIS A 87 -12.46 5.80 -3.29
C HIS A 87 -11.48 4.65 -3.26
N TRP A 88 -10.48 4.77 -2.38
CA TRP A 88 -9.49 3.72 -2.17
C TRP A 88 -10.14 2.44 -1.63
N THR A 89 -11.05 2.55 -0.65
CA THR A 89 -11.75 1.40 -0.07
C THR A 89 -12.53 0.62 -1.13
N HIS A 90 -13.22 1.31 -2.04
CA HIS A 90 -13.94 0.68 -3.13
C HIS A 90 -12.99 -0.07 -4.08
N LYS A 91 -11.92 0.58 -4.54
CA LYS A 91 -10.91 -0.04 -5.40
C LYS A 91 -10.24 -1.23 -4.74
N HIS A 92 -9.94 -1.11 -3.44
CA HIS A 92 -9.29 -2.17 -2.69
C HIS A 92 -10.21 -3.37 -2.46
N ALA A 93 -11.51 -3.16 -2.25
CA ALA A 93 -12.49 -4.24 -2.20
C ALA A 93 -12.58 -5.02 -3.53
N ILE A 94 -12.47 -4.32 -4.66
CA ILE A 94 -12.41 -4.96 -5.99
C ILE A 94 -11.11 -5.75 -6.12
N HIS A 95 -9.97 -5.18 -5.75
CA HIS A 95 -8.69 -5.90 -5.72
C HIS A 95 -8.78 -7.20 -4.91
N HIS A 96 -9.38 -7.19 -3.71
CA HIS A 96 -9.61 -8.42 -2.94
C HIS A 96 -10.47 -9.45 -3.68
N ALA A 97 -11.43 -9.00 -4.48
CA ALA A 97 -12.34 -9.86 -5.23
C ALA A 97 -11.77 -10.37 -6.57
N THR A 98 -10.70 -9.77 -7.08
CA THR A 98 -10.14 -10.07 -8.41
C THR A 98 -8.63 -10.29 -8.42
N SER A 99 -7.95 -10.27 -7.27
CA SER A 99 -6.49 -10.48 -7.21
C SER A 99 -6.14 -11.86 -7.79
N GLY A 100 -5.11 -11.91 -8.63
CA GLY A 100 -4.69 -13.13 -9.31
C GLY A 100 -5.65 -13.58 -10.43
N ASP A 101 -6.72 -12.85 -10.74
CA ASP A 101 -7.56 -13.11 -11.91
C ASP A 101 -7.05 -12.31 -13.11
N LEU A 102 -6.45 -12.99 -14.08
CA LEU A 102 -5.90 -12.37 -15.28
C LEU A 102 -6.96 -11.59 -16.05
N ASP A 103 -8.20 -12.05 -16.15
CA ASP A 103 -9.20 -11.43 -17.02
C ASP A 103 -9.90 -10.24 -16.35
N ARG A 104 -9.85 -10.16 -15.01
CA ARG A 104 -10.41 -9.07 -14.20
C ARG A 104 -9.36 -8.16 -13.55
N ARG A 105 -8.07 -8.33 -13.89
CA ARG A 105 -6.95 -7.55 -13.33
C ARG A 105 -7.01 -6.06 -13.66
N GLY A 106 -6.37 -5.25 -12.83
CA GLY A 106 -6.00 -3.87 -13.12
C GLY A 106 -6.52 -2.83 -12.13
N MET A 107 -7.62 -3.10 -11.44
CA MET A 107 -8.10 -2.20 -10.39
C MET A 107 -7.43 -2.54 -9.05
N GLY A 108 -6.44 -1.73 -8.67
CA GLY A 108 -5.68 -1.92 -7.44
C GLY A 108 -4.44 -2.82 -7.62
N ASP A 109 -4.26 -3.39 -8.82
CA ASP A 109 -3.09 -4.19 -9.15
C ASP A 109 -1.98 -3.33 -9.77
N ILE A 110 -0.75 -3.83 -9.66
CA ILE A 110 0.38 -3.28 -10.39
C ILE A 110 0.29 -3.79 -11.83
N TRP A 111 0.30 -2.87 -12.78
CA TRP A 111 0.19 -3.21 -14.20
C TRP A 111 1.26 -4.22 -14.60
N THR A 112 0.80 -5.44 -14.89
CA THR A 112 1.61 -6.61 -15.21
C THR A 112 1.01 -7.27 -16.43
N LEU A 113 1.83 -7.40 -17.47
CA LEU A 113 1.43 -8.00 -18.74
C LEU A 113 1.81 -9.47 -18.74
N THR A 114 1.06 -10.28 -19.48
CA THR A 114 1.51 -11.62 -19.82
C THR A 114 2.60 -11.55 -20.90
N VAL A 115 3.42 -12.60 -21.02
CA VAL A 115 4.46 -12.67 -22.06
C VAL A 115 3.85 -12.49 -23.45
N LYS A 116 2.71 -13.14 -23.72
CA LYS A 116 1.98 -13.02 -24.98
C LYS A 116 1.53 -11.58 -25.27
N GLU A 117 0.99 -10.90 -24.27
CA GLU A 117 0.57 -9.50 -24.39
C GLU A 117 1.77 -8.59 -24.68
N TYR A 118 2.87 -8.77 -23.95
CA TYR A 118 4.09 -8.00 -24.14
C TYR A 118 4.70 -8.20 -25.54
N LEU A 119 4.70 -9.43 -26.06
CA LEU A 119 5.15 -9.73 -27.42
C LEU A 119 4.25 -9.09 -28.48
N GLY A 120 2.96 -8.94 -28.21
CA GLY A 120 2.01 -8.25 -29.09
C GLY A 120 2.13 -6.72 -29.11
N LEU A 121 2.87 -6.11 -28.17
CA LEU A 121 3.03 -4.65 -28.09
C LEU A 121 3.92 -4.08 -29.19
N SER A 122 3.58 -2.87 -29.66
CA SER A 122 4.46 -2.04 -30.47
C SER A 122 5.71 -1.58 -29.70
N LYS A 123 6.74 -1.11 -30.41
CA LYS A 123 7.98 -0.60 -29.79
C LYS A 123 7.71 0.53 -28.77
N ARG A 124 6.73 1.41 -29.06
CA ARG A 124 6.35 2.52 -28.17
C ARG A 124 5.67 2.00 -26.91
N GLU A 125 4.77 1.04 -27.03
CA GLU A 125 4.08 0.45 -25.88
C GLU A 125 5.03 -0.35 -25.00
N ARG A 126 5.97 -1.09 -25.60
CA ARG A 126 7.07 -1.74 -24.85
C ARG A 126 7.90 -0.71 -24.09
N PHE A 127 8.31 0.39 -24.73
CA PHE A 127 9.05 1.45 -24.05
C PHE A 127 8.27 2.03 -22.86
N THR A 128 6.98 2.34 -23.02
CA THR A 128 6.12 2.81 -21.93
C THR A 128 6.04 1.78 -20.80
N TYR A 129 5.92 0.51 -21.13
CA TYR A 129 5.88 -0.57 -20.15
C TYR A 129 7.19 -0.72 -19.37
N HIS A 130 8.33 -0.63 -20.06
CA HIS A 130 9.66 -0.62 -19.44
C HIS A 130 9.83 0.58 -18.51
N LEU A 131 9.38 1.77 -18.94
CA LEU A 131 9.43 2.96 -18.10
C LEU A 131 8.59 2.78 -16.84
N PHE A 132 7.36 2.28 -16.98
CA PHE A 132 6.48 2.01 -15.83
C PHE A 132 7.08 0.96 -14.87
N ARG A 133 7.65 -0.13 -15.39
CA ARG A 133 8.26 -1.20 -14.58
C ARG A 133 9.67 -0.87 -14.09
N ASN A 134 10.27 0.25 -14.52
CA ASN A 134 11.58 0.66 -14.03
C ASN A 134 11.51 0.92 -12.51
N PRO A 135 12.39 0.33 -11.67
CA PRO A 135 12.27 0.46 -10.21
C PRO A 135 12.39 1.89 -9.70
N PHE A 136 13.21 2.74 -10.34
CA PHE A 136 13.30 4.16 -9.96
C PHE A 136 11.98 4.88 -10.27
N VAL A 137 11.38 4.62 -11.43
CA VAL A 137 10.09 5.22 -11.78
C VAL A 137 9.00 4.71 -10.85
N MET A 138 8.89 3.39 -10.67
CA MET A 138 7.82 2.78 -9.89
C MET A 138 7.92 3.07 -8.39
N LEU A 139 9.12 3.08 -7.82
CA LEU A 139 9.31 3.22 -6.37
C LEU A 139 9.55 4.68 -5.95
N LEU A 140 10.22 5.51 -6.75
CA LEU A 140 10.50 6.91 -6.35
C LEU A 140 9.47 7.87 -6.95
N ILE A 141 9.27 7.85 -8.26
CA ILE A 141 8.37 8.79 -8.95
C ILE A 141 6.90 8.40 -8.75
N GLY A 142 6.61 7.10 -8.82
CA GLY A 142 5.28 6.51 -8.74
C GLY A 142 4.50 6.92 -7.49
N PRO A 143 5.04 6.73 -6.27
CA PRO A 143 4.31 7.09 -5.07
C PRO A 143 4.11 8.60 -4.94
N VAL A 144 5.13 9.41 -5.26
CA VAL A 144 5.02 10.87 -5.22
C VAL A 144 3.93 11.35 -6.18
N TYR A 145 3.93 10.85 -7.41
CA TYR A 145 2.87 11.12 -8.38
C TYR A 145 1.51 10.64 -7.88
N MET A 146 1.43 9.43 -7.33
CA MET A 146 0.18 8.83 -6.88
C MET A 146 -0.48 9.63 -5.75
N PHE A 147 0.27 9.94 -4.69
CA PHE A 147 -0.25 10.58 -3.48
C PHE A 147 -0.44 12.09 -3.64
N LEU A 148 0.47 12.79 -4.33
CA LEU A 148 0.36 14.24 -4.50
C LEU A 148 -0.55 14.65 -5.66
N PHE A 149 -0.64 13.85 -6.73
CA PHE A 149 -1.34 14.25 -7.95
C PHE A 149 -2.48 13.31 -8.33
N TYR A 150 -2.20 12.05 -8.66
CA TYR A 150 -3.21 11.13 -9.22
C TYR A 150 -4.45 11.00 -8.34
N ASN A 151 -4.25 10.83 -7.02
CA ASN A 151 -5.32 10.68 -6.04
C ASN A 151 -6.18 11.94 -5.82
N ARG A 152 -5.82 13.07 -6.43
CA ARG A 152 -6.59 14.32 -6.36
C ARG A 152 -7.66 14.41 -7.43
N PHE A 153 -7.57 13.57 -8.47
CA PHE A 153 -8.44 13.59 -9.63
C PHE A 153 -9.36 12.37 -9.69
N VAL A 154 -10.51 12.57 -10.32
CA VAL A 154 -11.54 11.56 -10.56
C VAL A 154 -11.69 11.33 -12.05
N THR A 155 -11.99 10.09 -12.44
CA THR A 155 -12.19 9.78 -13.85
C THR A 155 -13.45 10.47 -14.39
N GLY A 156 -13.51 10.72 -15.70
CA GLY A 156 -14.67 11.32 -16.34
C GLY A 156 -15.97 10.56 -16.14
N LYS A 157 -15.90 9.24 -15.87
CA LYS A 157 -17.05 8.34 -15.65
C LYS A 157 -17.41 8.15 -14.17
N ALA A 158 -16.70 8.80 -13.25
CA ALA A 158 -16.93 8.67 -11.81
C ALA A 158 -18.33 9.15 -11.40
N SER A 159 -18.97 8.41 -10.50
CA SER A 159 -20.27 8.77 -9.91
C SER A 159 -20.17 10.06 -9.08
N ALA A 160 -21.29 10.78 -8.89
CA ALA A 160 -21.30 11.99 -8.06
C ALA A 160 -20.78 11.73 -6.62
N GLN A 161 -21.08 10.54 -6.08
CA GLN A 161 -20.61 10.10 -4.77
C GLN A 161 -19.09 9.92 -4.74
N GLU A 162 -18.50 9.25 -5.75
CA GLU A 162 -17.05 9.06 -5.86
C GLU A 162 -16.32 10.41 -5.96
N ARG A 163 -16.87 11.35 -6.75
CA ARG A 163 -16.37 12.73 -6.86
C ARG A 163 -16.37 13.44 -5.52
N HIS A 164 -17.49 13.37 -4.80
CA HIS A 164 -17.61 13.98 -3.48
C HIS A 164 -16.54 13.46 -2.51
N TYR A 165 -16.27 12.15 -2.49
CA TYR A 165 -15.27 11.57 -1.60
C TYR A 165 -13.84 12.03 -1.89
N VAL A 166 -13.46 12.13 -3.17
CA VAL A 166 -12.15 12.67 -3.55
C VAL A 166 -12.05 14.14 -3.17
N TYR A 167 -13.07 14.95 -3.47
CA TYR A 167 -13.07 16.38 -3.15
C TYR A 167 -13.09 16.67 -1.65
N ALA A 168 -13.84 15.89 -0.86
CA ALA A 168 -13.80 16.00 0.60
C ALA A 168 -12.40 15.73 1.15
N THR A 169 -11.70 14.73 0.60
CA THR A 169 -10.30 14.46 0.97
C THR A 169 -9.37 15.58 0.51
N ASN A 170 -9.54 16.11 -0.71
CA ASN A 170 -8.76 17.25 -1.21
C ASN A 170 -8.91 18.47 -0.28
N LEU A 171 -10.14 18.78 0.13
CA LEU A 171 -10.43 19.87 1.06
C LEU A 171 -9.80 19.62 2.44
N GLY A 172 -9.86 18.38 2.94
CA GLY A 172 -9.21 18.02 4.20
C GLY A 172 -7.68 18.20 4.15
N ILE A 173 -7.04 17.76 3.06
CA ILE A 173 -5.60 17.95 2.85
C ILE A 173 -5.27 19.43 2.73
N LEU A 174 -6.03 20.19 1.95
CA LEU A 174 -5.81 21.63 1.78
C LEU A 174 -5.95 22.36 3.11
N ALA A 175 -6.99 22.04 3.89
CA ALA A 175 -7.22 22.64 5.21
C ALA A 175 -6.07 22.31 6.17
N LEU A 176 -5.64 21.05 6.23
CA LEU A 176 -4.52 20.63 7.08
C LEU A 176 -3.20 21.30 6.65
N ALA A 177 -2.87 21.25 5.37
CA ALA A 177 -1.67 21.86 4.81
C ALA A 177 -1.65 23.38 5.05
N THR A 178 -2.77 24.06 4.87
CA THR A 178 -2.92 25.50 5.12
C THR A 178 -2.76 25.82 6.60
N ALA A 179 -3.43 25.08 7.48
CA ALA A 179 -3.34 25.30 8.93
C ALA A 179 -1.91 25.09 9.44
N VAL A 180 -1.23 24.02 9.02
CA VAL A 180 0.16 23.78 9.41
C VAL A 180 1.09 24.82 8.80
N SER A 181 0.94 25.15 7.51
CA SER A 181 1.76 26.19 6.85
C SER A 181 1.58 27.56 7.49
N ALA A 182 0.40 27.88 8.01
CA ALA A 182 0.16 29.13 8.75
C ALA A 182 0.91 29.16 10.10
N LEU A 183 1.18 28.01 10.71
CA LEU A 183 1.90 27.89 11.98
C LEU A 183 3.42 27.91 11.81
N ILE A 184 3.95 27.23 10.80
CA ILE A 184 5.40 27.00 10.64
C ILE A 184 6.01 27.61 9.37
N GLY A 185 5.19 28.21 8.51
CA GLY A 185 5.59 28.66 7.17
C GLY A 185 5.48 27.56 6.12
N ILE A 186 5.15 27.94 4.89
CA ILE A 186 4.99 27.01 3.76
C ILE A 186 6.31 26.29 3.41
N GLU A 187 7.44 26.99 3.52
CA GLU A 187 8.76 26.41 3.24
C GLU A 187 9.07 25.26 4.20
N ALA A 188 8.92 25.49 5.51
CA ALA A 188 9.13 24.45 6.52
C ALA A 188 8.16 23.28 6.34
N TYR A 189 6.89 23.56 6.03
CA TYR A 189 5.90 22.52 5.74
C TYR A 189 6.34 21.64 4.57
N LEU A 190 6.79 22.23 3.46
CA LEU A 190 7.23 21.46 2.29
C LEU A 190 8.52 20.67 2.57
N LEU A 191 9.49 21.27 3.26
CA LEU A 191 10.75 20.63 3.63
C LEU A 191 10.56 19.41 4.54
N ILE A 192 9.46 19.37 5.29
CA ILE A 192 9.09 18.25 6.18
C ILE A 192 8.18 17.25 5.46
N GLN A 193 7.09 17.72 4.87
CA GLN A 193 6.03 16.87 4.33
C GLN A 193 6.49 16.08 3.10
N LEU A 194 7.28 16.69 2.19
CA LEU A 194 7.70 16.03 0.96
C LEU A 194 8.61 14.81 1.22
N PRO A 195 9.65 14.88 2.07
CA PRO A 195 10.43 13.70 2.44
C PRO A 195 9.60 12.61 3.10
N VAL A 196 8.68 12.96 4.01
CA VAL A 196 7.83 11.98 4.72
C VAL A 196 6.91 11.25 3.75
N ILE A 197 6.19 11.97 2.87
CA ILE A 197 5.34 11.35 1.85
C ILE A 197 6.15 10.48 0.90
N THR A 198 7.34 10.95 0.50
CA THR A 198 8.19 10.20 -0.43
C THR A 198 8.66 8.89 0.19
N LEU A 199 9.21 8.92 1.42
CA LEU A 199 9.70 7.73 2.10
C LEU A 199 8.57 6.77 2.50
N GLY A 200 7.46 7.30 3.02
CA GLY A 200 6.28 6.51 3.33
C GLY A 200 5.65 5.88 2.08
N GLY A 201 5.61 6.63 0.98
CA GLY A 201 5.14 6.16 -0.33
C GLY A 201 6.02 5.06 -0.93
N ILE A 202 7.35 5.22 -0.91
CA ILE A 202 8.30 4.19 -1.32
C ILE A 202 8.06 2.90 -0.52
N ALA A 203 8.01 3.01 0.81
CA ALA A 203 7.83 1.85 1.69
C ALA A 203 6.46 1.19 1.48
N GLY A 204 5.39 1.97 1.32
CA GLY A 204 4.05 1.46 1.05
C GLY A 204 3.97 0.73 -0.30
N VAL A 205 4.41 1.36 -1.39
CA VAL A 205 4.39 0.73 -2.73
C VAL A 205 5.28 -0.51 -2.75
N TRP A 206 6.43 -0.50 -2.07
CA TRP A 206 7.27 -1.69 -1.93
C TRP A 206 6.52 -2.85 -1.26
N LEU A 207 5.86 -2.61 -0.13
CA LEU A 207 5.06 -3.63 0.58
C LEU A 207 4.01 -4.24 -0.35
N PHE A 208 3.18 -3.43 -0.99
CA PHE A 208 2.13 -3.91 -1.89
C PHE A 208 2.67 -4.60 -3.14
N TYR A 209 3.83 -4.15 -3.66
CA TYR A 209 4.49 -4.80 -4.78
C TYR A 209 4.90 -6.23 -4.41
N VAL A 210 5.72 -6.40 -3.37
CA VAL A 210 6.27 -7.72 -3.03
C VAL A 210 5.21 -8.66 -2.48
N GLN A 211 4.08 -8.11 -2.01
CA GLN A 211 2.91 -8.87 -1.61
C GLN A 211 2.23 -9.59 -2.77
N HIS A 212 2.30 -9.10 -4.01
CA HIS A 212 1.63 -9.70 -5.18
C HIS A 212 2.55 -9.93 -6.39
N GLN A 213 3.84 -9.64 -6.26
CA GLN A 213 4.85 -9.81 -7.30
C GLN A 213 6.03 -10.59 -6.72
N PHE A 214 5.85 -11.89 -6.51
CA PHE A 214 6.84 -12.77 -5.91
C PHE A 214 6.86 -14.15 -6.58
N ASP A 215 7.92 -14.91 -6.35
CA ASP A 215 8.05 -16.27 -6.87
C ASP A 215 6.96 -17.20 -6.30
N GLY A 216 6.22 -17.87 -7.17
CA GLY A 216 5.13 -18.78 -6.79
C GLY A 216 3.80 -18.08 -6.54
N VAL A 217 3.63 -16.82 -6.96
CA VAL A 217 2.35 -16.13 -6.92
C VAL A 217 1.32 -16.80 -7.84
N TYR A 218 0.09 -16.94 -7.35
CA TYR A 218 -1.04 -17.49 -8.11
C TYR A 218 -1.70 -16.45 -8.99
N TRP A 219 -1.68 -16.67 -10.30
CA TRP A 219 -2.40 -15.91 -11.32
C TRP A 219 -3.03 -16.88 -12.30
N GLU A 220 -4.34 -16.77 -12.53
CA GLU A 220 -5.09 -17.67 -13.41
C GLU A 220 -6.11 -16.90 -14.26
N ARG A 221 -6.55 -17.52 -15.35
CA ARG A 221 -7.69 -17.03 -16.15
C ARG A 221 -8.99 -17.23 -15.36
N ASN A 222 -10.00 -16.40 -15.61
CA ASN A 222 -11.23 -16.39 -14.81
C ASN A 222 -11.96 -17.75 -14.75
N ALA A 223 -11.78 -18.61 -15.77
CA ALA A 223 -12.36 -19.96 -15.78
C ALA A 223 -11.76 -20.91 -14.73
N GLU A 224 -10.46 -20.77 -14.45
CA GLU A 224 -9.69 -21.62 -13.52
C GLU A 224 -9.39 -20.89 -12.19
N TRP A 225 -9.85 -19.64 -12.07
CA TRP A 225 -9.60 -18.81 -10.91
C TRP A 225 -10.44 -19.27 -9.72
N ASP A 226 -9.78 -19.60 -8.62
CA ASP A 226 -10.40 -19.90 -7.33
C ASP A 226 -10.05 -18.84 -6.30
N TYR A 227 -11.07 -18.30 -5.62
CA TYR A 227 -10.89 -17.25 -4.64
C TYR A 227 -10.01 -17.67 -3.45
N GLN A 228 -10.13 -18.91 -2.97
CA GLN A 228 -9.35 -19.38 -1.81
C GLN A 228 -7.89 -19.59 -2.19
N GLN A 229 -7.63 -20.16 -3.37
CA GLN A 229 -6.28 -20.28 -3.93
C GLN A 229 -5.66 -18.90 -4.15
N ALA A 230 -6.38 -17.97 -4.77
CA ALA A 230 -5.93 -16.60 -4.95
C ALA A 230 -5.65 -15.89 -3.62
N ALA A 231 -6.48 -16.10 -2.61
CA ALA A 231 -6.27 -15.49 -1.30
C ALA A 231 -5.00 -16.01 -0.60
N ILE A 232 -4.74 -17.32 -0.66
CA ILE A 232 -3.64 -17.96 0.07
C ILE A 232 -2.31 -17.90 -0.71
N HIS A 233 -2.36 -18.12 -2.03
CA HIS A 233 -1.19 -18.24 -2.90
C HIS A 233 -0.98 -17.04 -3.82
N GLY A 234 -1.99 -16.18 -3.99
CA GLY A 234 -1.88 -14.92 -4.73
C GLY A 234 -1.26 -13.79 -3.91
N SER A 235 -0.97 -14.02 -2.63
CA SER A 235 -0.32 -13.05 -1.76
C SER A 235 0.80 -13.65 -0.89
N SER A 236 1.87 -12.90 -0.69
CA SER A 236 3.06 -13.39 0.02
C SER A 236 2.88 -13.36 1.54
N PHE A 237 3.60 -14.25 2.24
CA PHE A 237 3.95 -14.04 3.64
C PHE A 237 5.28 -13.29 3.74
N TYR A 238 5.24 -11.95 3.81
CA TYR A 238 6.44 -11.14 3.92
C TYR A 238 6.95 -11.06 5.37
N LYS A 239 7.94 -11.90 5.68
CA LYS A 239 8.50 -12.05 7.03
C LYS A 239 9.48 -10.92 7.35
N LEU A 240 8.93 -9.82 7.82
CA LEU A 240 9.68 -8.64 8.23
C LEU A 240 10.38 -8.82 9.60
N PRO A 241 11.56 -8.20 9.81
CA PRO A 241 12.12 -8.01 11.15
C PRO A 241 11.14 -7.29 12.07
N LYS A 242 11.20 -7.54 13.38
CA LYS A 242 10.16 -7.10 14.33
C LYS A 242 9.88 -5.59 14.32
N VAL A 243 10.89 -4.75 14.10
CA VAL A 243 10.70 -3.29 13.99
C VAL A 243 9.89 -2.93 12.74
N LEU A 244 10.24 -3.50 11.58
CA LEU A 244 9.51 -3.24 10.33
C LEU A 244 8.12 -3.89 10.34
N GLN A 245 7.98 -5.07 10.94
CA GLN A 245 6.69 -5.73 11.17
C GLN A 245 5.76 -4.85 12.01
N TRP A 246 6.31 -4.13 13.00
CA TRP A 246 5.56 -3.19 13.81
C TRP A 246 5.14 -1.96 12.99
N PHE A 247 6.04 -1.32 12.25
CA PHE A 247 5.65 -0.19 11.37
C PHE A 247 4.64 -0.59 10.30
N SER A 248 4.78 -1.78 9.72
CA SER A 248 3.83 -2.31 8.73
C SER A 248 2.53 -2.83 9.35
N GLY A 249 2.33 -2.69 10.67
CA GLY A 249 1.16 -3.19 11.37
C GLY A 249 0.83 -4.64 11.04
N ASN A 250 1.80 -5.56 11.04
CA ASN A 250 1.59 -6.98 10.67
C ASN A 250 1.04 -7.25 9.25
N ILE A 251 0.93 -6.27 8.35
CA ILE A 251 0.40 -6.53 6.99
C ILE A 251 1.28 -7.49 6.16
N GLY A 252 2.51 -7.78 6.61
CA GLY A 252 3.35 -8.83 6.03
C GLY A 252 2.70 -10.22 6.05
N PHE A 253 1.74 -10.49 6.95
CA PHE A 253 0.88 -11.68 6.91
C PHE A 253 -0.26 -11.51 5.90
N HIS A 254 0.07 -11.11 4.67
CA HIS A 254 -0.89 -10.62 3.68
C HIS A 254 -1.82 -11.71 3.17
N HIS A 255 -1.34 -12.96 3.11
CA HIS A 255 -2.14 -14.15 2.81
C HIS A 255 -3.26 -14.41 3.82
N VAL A 256 -3.03 -14.12 5.11
CA VAL A 256 -4.09 -14.18 6.12
C VAL A 256 -5.10 -13.06 5.87
N HIS A 257 -4.60 -11.87 5.54
CA HIS A 257 -5.43 -10.70 5.26
C HIS A 257 -6.31 -10.89 4.01
N HIS A 258 -5.78 -11.44 2.92
CA HIS A 258 -6.56 -11.72 1.71
C HIS A 258 -7.62 -12.80 1.93
N LEU A 259 -7.31 -13.83 2.74
CA LEU A 259 -8.31 -14.85 3.06
C LEU A 259 -9.44 -14.29 3.94
N SER A 260 -9.12 -13.36 4.84
CA SER A 260 -10.13 -12.70 5.67
C SER A 260 -9.71 -11.28 6.03
N SER A 261 -10.13 -10.32 5.19
CA SER A 261 -9.82 -8.90 5.39
C SER A 261 -10.50 -8.28 6.61
N ARG A 262 -11.44 -9.02 7.22
CA ARG A 262 -12.12 -8.69 8.48
C ARG A 262 -11.30 -8.98 9.73
N ILE A 263 -10.16 -9.65 9.61
CA ILE A 263 -9.24 -9.84 10.74
C ILE A 263 -8.45 -8.53 10.94
N PRO A 264 -8.54 -7.88 12.11
CA PRO A 264 -7.74 -6.68 12.38
C PRO A 264 -6.25 -7.02 12.37
N ASN A 265 -5.42 -6.06 12.00
CA ASN A 265 -3.99 -6.27 11.79
C ASN A 265 -3.25 -6.85 13.02
N TYR A 266 -3.67 -6.49 14.24
CA TYR A 266 -3.08 -6.99 15.49
C TYR A 266 -3.41 -8.46 15.79
N HIS A 267 -4.23 -9.11 14.96
CA HIS A 267 -4.57 -10.53 15.04
C HIS A 267 -4.03 -11.36 13.88
N LEU A 268 -3.40 -10.75 12.87
CA LEU A 268 -2.88 -11.48 11.71
C LEU A 268 -1.78 -12.48 12.09
N GLU A 269 -0.82 -12.07 12.95
CA GLU A 269 0.27 -12.96 13.39
C GLU A 269 -0.26 -14.15 14.22
N SER A 270 -1.23 -13.94 15.11
CA SER A 270 -1.83 -15.03 15.88
C SER A 270 -2.59 -15.99 14.98
N CYS A 271 -3.37 -15.48 14.03
CA CYS A 271 -4.10 -16.30 13.08
C CYS A 271 -3.15 -17.15 12.20
N HIS A 272 -2.06 -16.56 11.72
CA HIS A 272 -1.03 -17.29 10.99
C HIS A 272 -0.46 -18.48 11.78
N LYS A 273 -0.20 -18.30 13.08
CA LYS A 273 0.40 -19.34 13.93
C LYS A 273 -0.59 -20.46 14.30
N GLU A 274 -1.85 -20.11 14.50
CA GLU A 274 -2.88 -21.02 15.00
C GLU A 274 -3.50 -21.88 13.90
N VAL A 275 -3.68 -21.34 12.68
CA VAL A 275 -4.40 -22.05 11.61
C VAL A 275 -3.45 -22.96 10.83
N PRO A 276 -3.72 -24.29 10.76
CA PRO A 276 -2.82 -25.25 10.12
C PRO A 276 -2.46 -24.95 8.66
N VAL A 277 -3.42 -24.43 7.87
CA VAL A 277 -3.21 -24.14 6.44
C VAL A 277 -2.07 -23.14 6.19
N PHE A 278 -1.77 -22.28 7.16
CA PHE A 278 -0.73 -21.25 7.02
C PHE A 278 0.67 -21.72 7.40
N LYS A 279 0.81 -22.88 8.05
CA LYS A 279 2.11 -23.38 8.53
C LYS A 279 3.09 -23.73 7.41
N ASN A 280 2.56 -24.06 6.23
CA ASN A 280 3.34 -24.46 5.06
C ASN A 280 3.61 -23.31 4.07
N ILE A 281 3.17 -22.09 4.38
CA ILE A 281 3.39 -20.93 3.52
C ILE A 281 4.85 -20.51 3.60
N LYS A 282 5.55 -20.56 2.46
CA LYS A 282 6.95 -20.16 2.36
C LYS A 282 7.09 -18.67 2.66
N PRO A 283 7.91 -18.26 3.64
CA PRO A 283 8.12 -16.86 3.93
C PRO A 283 8.95 -16.20 2.83
N LEU A 284 8.56 -14.99 2.44
CA LEU A 284 9.38 -14.06 1.67
C LEU A 284 10.24 -13.26 2.66
N SER A 285 11.56 -13.37 2.56
CA SER A 285 12.48 -12.58 3.38
C SER A 285 12.74 -11.20 2.76
N MET A 286 13.33 -10.27 3.52
CA MET A 286 13.81 -8.98 2.98
C MET A 286 14.83 -9.16 1.84
N ALA A 287 15.66 -10.20 1.88
CA ALA A 287 16.64 -10.46 0.83
C ALA A 287 15.99 -11.04 -0.43
N ASP A 288 14.98 -11.90 -0.26
CA ASP A 288 14.24 -12.47 -1.38
C ASP A 288 13.35 -11.42 -2.05
N SER A 289 12.75 -10.51 -1.28
CA SER A 289 11.91 -9.45 -1.82
C SER A 289 12.68 -8.51 -2.77
N LEU A 290 13.99 -8.31 -2.58
CA LEU A 290 14.82 -7.57 -3.52
C LEU A 290 14.95 -8.27 -4.89
N LYS A 291 14.85 -9.61 -4.93
CA LYS A 291 14.85 -10.36 -6.19
C LYS A 291 13.56 -10.13 -6.98
N CYS A 292 12.46 -9.81 -6.29
CA CYS A 292 11.16 -9.54 -6.90
C CYS A 292 11.16 -8.34 -7.86
N ILE A 293 12.14 -7.44 -7.75
CA ILE A 293 12.36 -6.36 -8.71
C ILE A 293 12.58 -6.89 -10.13
N LYS A 294 13.09 -8.12 -10.28
CA LYS A 294 13.32 -8.73 -11.59
C LYS A 294 12.05 -9.26 -12.24
N HIS A 295 10.96 -9.42 -11.50
CA HIS A 295 9.68 -9.84 -12.07
C HIS A 295 9.10 -8.71 -12.91
N ARG A 296 8.87 -8.98 -14.19
CA ARG A 296 8.34 -8.02 -15.16
C ARG A 296 7.05 -8.50 -15.78
N LEU A 297 6.97 -9.76 -16.17
CA LEU A 297 5.89 -10.32 -16.96
C LEU A 297 5.36 -11.60 -16.31
N TRP A 298 4.10 -11.92 -16.60
CA TRP A 298 3.52 -13.21 -16.25
C TRP A 298 3.66 -14.21 -17.41
N ASP A 299 4.34 -15.32 -17.16
CA ASP A 299 4.49 -16.44 -18.09
C ASP A 299 3.37 -17.46 -17.81
N GLU A 300 2.32 -17.41 -18.63
CA GLU A 300 1.14 -18.28 -18.53
C GLU A 300 1.48 -19.76 -18.79
N GLU A 301 2.53 -20.06 -19.56
CA GLU A 301 2.87 -21.45 -19.89
C GLU A 301 3.55 -22.16 -18.72
N ASN A 302 4.32 -21.41 -17.92
CA ASN A 302 5.09 -21.93 -16.80
C ASN A 302 4.56 -21.48 -15.43
N ASN A 303 3.42 -20.78 -15.39
CA ASN A 303 2.77 -20.25 -14.18
C ASN A 303 3.73 -19.51 -13.25
N ARG A 304 4.48 -18.55 -13.80
CA ARG A 304 5.49 -17.81 -13.02
C ARG A 304 5.70 -16.39 -13.53
N LEU A 305 6.21 -15.54 -12.63
CA LEU A 305 6.72 -14.24 -13.01
C LEU A 305 8.14 -14.34 -13.59
N VAL A 306 8.39 -13.67 -14.72
CA VAL A 306 9.66 -13.69 -15.43
C VAL A 306 10.21 -12.28 -15.69
N GLY A 307 11.53 -12.19 -15.86
CA GLY A 307 12.19 -10.96 -16.33
C GLY A 307 12.16 -10.84 -17.85
N TYR A 308 12.62 -9.70 -18.38
CA TYR A 308 12.69 -9.48 -19.83
C TYR A 308 13.64 -10.46 -20.54
N ASP A 309 14.73 -10.89 -19.87
CA ASP A 309 15.74 -11.80 -20.44
C ASP A 309 15.22 -13.22 -20.69
N ASN A 310 14.10 -13.59 -20.05
CA ASN A 310 13.48 -14.91 -20.20
C ASN A 310 12.46 -14.94 -21.34
N VAL A 311 12.21 -13.80 -22.00
CA VAL A 311 11.36 -13.71 -23.17
C VAL A 311 12.30 -13.68 -24.37
N ASN A 312 12.44 -14.81 -25.06
CA ASN A 312 13.20 -14.88 -26.31
C ASN A 312 12.60 -13.86 -27.30
N VAL A 313 13.35 -12.79 -27.58
CA VAL A 313 13.09 -11.83 -28.65
C VAL A 313 14.02 -12.15 -29.81
#